data_AF-A0A7A3C981-F1
#
_entry.id   AF-A0A7A3C981-F1
#
_cell.length_a   1.000
_cell.length_b   1.000
_cell.length_c   1.000
_cell.angle_alpha   90.00
_cell.angle_beta   90.00
_cell.angle_gamma   90.00
#
_symmetry.space_group_name_H-M   'P 1'
#
loop_
_entity.id
_entity.type
_entity.pdbx_description
1 polymer ?
#
loop_
_entity_poly.entity_id
_entity_poly.type
_entity_poly.pdbx_seq_one_letter_code
_entity_poly.pdbx_strand_id
1 'polypeptide(L)'
;LSWGKQPVRCHSTPGFIVNRVARPYYSEAWRALEEQVAAPEVIDAALRDGAGFPMGPLELTDLIGQDVNFAVTCSVFNAFWQERRFLPSLVQQELVIGGRLGKKSGLGVYDWRAEREAVVGLEAVSDSFSPMKVEKKSDGVTEIDDVLLIETQGETAQALAIRLARPVVVVDKMAGKVVTIAAAAVNPDSATRKAIYYLQQQGKTVLQIADYPGMLIWRTVAMIINEALDALQKGVASEQDIDTAMRLGVNYPYGPLAWGAQLGWQRILRLLENLQHHYGEERYRPCSLLRQRALLESGYES
;
A
#
# COMPACT_ATOMS: atom_id res chain seq x y z
N LEU A 1 -25.68 -13.71 -20.62
CA LEU A 1 -24.65 -13.18 -21.56
C LEU A 1 -23.96 -14.37 -22.21
N SER A 2 -23.77 -14.34 -23.54
CA SER A 2 -23.38 -15.50 -24.37
C SER A 2 -21.89 -15.61 -24.71
N TRP A 3 -21.05 -14.62 -24.36
CA TRP A 3 -19.62 -14.58 -24.76
C TRP A 3 -18.63 -15.04 -23.67
N GLY A 4 -19.12 -15.64 -22.58
CA GLY A 4 -18.26 -16.05 -21.46
C GLY A 4 -17.53 -14.88 -20.76
N LYS A 5 -18.02 -13.66 -20.92
CA LYS A 5 -17.53 -12.46 -20.20
C LYS A 5 -18.51 -12.10 -19.10
N GLN A 6 -17.99 -11.52 -18.03
CA GLN A 6 -18.77 -10.99 -16.92
C GLN A 6 -18.79 -9.46 -17.01
N PRO A 7 -19.89 -8.85 -17.52
CA PRO A 7 -19.98 -7.41 -17.64
C PRO A 7 -20.26 -6.78 -16.28
N VAL A 8 -19.80 -5.55 -16.13
CA VAL A 8 -20.10 -4.65 -15.01
C VAL A 8 -20.70 -3.37 -15.58
N ARG A 9 -21.61 -2.73 -14.83
CA ARG A 9 -22.27 -1.51 -15.28
C ARG A 9 -21.62 -0.29 -14.63
N CYS A 10 -21.39 0.76 -15.39
CA CYS A 10 -20.99 2.06 -14.84
C CYS A 10 -21.51 3.22 -15.68
N HIS A 11 -21.61 4.39 -15.07
CA HIS A 11 -21.87 5.64 -15.78
C HIS A 11 -20.63 6.14 -16.51
N SER A 12 -20.83 6.93 -17.57
CA SER A 12 -19.74 7.56 -18.33
C SER A 12 -19.08 8.67 -17.51
N THR A 13 -18.11 8.28 -16.69
CA THR A 13 -17.31 9.16 -15.83
C THR A 13 -15.82 8.91 -16.07
N PRO A 14 -14.93 9.88 -15.80
CA PRO A 14 -13.52 9.73 -16.12
C PRO A 14 -12.90 8.48 -15.49
N GLY A 15 -12.31 7.62 -16.32
CA GLY A 15 -11.68 6.37 -15.89
C GLY A 15 -12.64 5.21 -15.58
N PHE A 16 -13.95 5.38 -15.76
CA PHE A 16 -14.98 4.38 -15.44
C PHE A 16 -14.77 3.82 -14.02
N ILE A 17 -14.68 2.49 -13.87
CA ILE A 17 -14.33 1.84 -12.60
C ILE A 17 -12.82 1.56 -12.54
N VAL A 18 -12.32 0.68 -13.42
CA VAL A 18 -10.98 0.07 -13.30
C VAL A 18 -9.87 1.12 -13.38
N ASN A 19 -9.90 1.99 -14.40
CA ASN A 19 -8.83 2.97 -14.57
C ASN A 19 -8.82 4.00 -13.45
N ARG A 20 -9.98 4.33 -12.88
CA ARG A 20 -10.11 5.25 -11.74
C ARG A 20 -9.61 4.62 -10.43
N VAL A 21 -10.20 3.49 -10.02
CA VAL A 21 -9.94 2.85 -8.72
C VAL A 21 -8.52 2.28 -8.63
N ALA A 22 -7.91 1.92 -9.77
CA ALA A 22 -6.52 1.45 -9.79
C ALA A 22 -5.47 2.57 -9.67
N ARG A 23 -5.83 3.87 -9.76
CA ARG A 23 -4.82 4.96 -9.77
C ARG A 23 -3.91 4.94 -8.53
N PRO A 24 -4.41 4.77 -7.29
CA PRO A 24 -3.56 4.78 -6.12
C PRO A 24 -2.53 3.65 -6.08
N TYR A 25 -2.80 2.51 -6.73
CA TYR A 25 -1.85 1.40 -6.81
C TYR A 25 -0.51 1.83 -7.40
N TYR A 26 -0.55 2.65 -8.45
CA TYR A 26 0.66 3.18 -9.09
C TYR A 26 1.19 4.41 -8.36
N SER A 27 0.30 5.37 -8.04
CA SER A 27 0.75 6.68 -7.55
C SER A 27 1.35 6.66 -6.14
N GLU A 28 0.91 5.74 -5.26
CA GLU A 28 1.55 5.60 -3.95
C GLU A 28 2.96 5.00 -4.07
N ALA A 29 3.17 4.09 -5.02
CA ALA A 29 4.50 3.56 -5.32
C ALA A 29 5.44 4.64 -5.89
N TRP A 30 4.93 5.51 -6.76
CA TRP A 30 5.71 6.64 -7.29
C TRP A 30 6.13 7.63 -6.20
N ARG A 31 5.26 7.95 -5.23
CA ARG A 31 5.64 8.79 -4.08
C ARG A 31 6.70 8.13 -3.22
N ALA A 32 6.53 6.83 -2.93
CA ALA A 32 7.53 6.09 -2.18
C ALA A 32 8.90 6.05 -2.89
N LEU A 33 8.90 5.96 -4.23
CA LEU A 33 10.12 5.96 -5.03
C LEU A 33 10.77 7.35 -5.08
N GLU A 34 9.98 8.42 -5.24
CA GLU A 34 10.45 9.81 -5.23
C GLU A 34 11.07 10.18 -3.87
N GLU A 35 10.49 9.71 -2.77
CA GLU A 35 10.99 9.92 -1.41
C GLU A 35 12.07 8.88 -1.00
N GLN A 36 12.52 8.04 -1.92
CA GLN A 36 13.55 7.01 -1.71
C GLN A 36 13.26 6.08 -0.52
N VAL A 37 11.99 5.78 -0.27
CA VAL A 37 11.54 4.95 0.87
C VAL A 37 12.15 3.55 0.81
N ALA A 38 12.22 2.99 -0.40
CA ALA A 38 12.83 1.70 -0.68
C ALA A 38 13.22 1.61 -2.17
N ALA A 39 14.07 0.64 -2.50
CA ALA A 39 14.35 0.26 -3.88
C ALA A 39 13.05 -0.25 -4.57
N PRO A 40 12.89 -0.06 -5.90
CA PRO A 40 11.65 -0.41 -6.58
C PRO A 40 11.27 -1.90 -6.45
N GLU A 41 12.26 -2.80 -6.39
CA GLU A 41 12.05 -4.23 -6.21
C GLU A 41 11.42 -4.54 -4.86
N VAL A 42 11.79 -3.81 -3.81
CA VAL A 42 11.25 -3.95 -2.45
C VAL A 42 9.80 -3.47 -2.40
N ILE A 43 9.50 -2.35 -3.07
CA ILE A 43 8.11 -1.86 -3.19
C ILE A 43 7.26 -2.90 -3.90
N ASP A 44 7.73 -3.41 -5.04
CA ASP A 44 7.00 -4.42 -5.80
C ASP A 44 6.82 -5.74 -5.03
N ALA A 45 7.84 -6.20 -4.29
CA ALA A 45 7.76 -7.40 -3.47
C ALA A 45 6.77 -7.25 -2.31
N ALA A 46 6.72 -6.08 -1.65
CA ALA A 46 5.76 -5.84 -0.58
C ALA A 46 4.31 -5.96 -1.07
N LEU A 47 3.99 -5.35 -2.21
CA LEU A 47 2.64 -5.40 -2.78
C LEU A 47 2.33 -6.79 -3.37
N ARG A 48 3.27 -7.43 -4.07
CA ARG A 48 3.06 -8.75 -4.68
C ARG A 48 2.99 -9.88 -3.65
N ASP A 49 4.04 -10.04 -2.85
CA ASP A 49 4.22 -11.18 -1.95
C ASP A 49 3.75 -10.93 -0.51
N GLY A 50 3.46 -9.68 -0.17
CA GLY A 50 2.88 -9.27 1.12
C GLY A 50 1.37 -9.04 1.04
N ALA A 51 0.92 -8.19 0.12
CA ALA A 51 -0.51 -7.86 -0.05
C ALA A 51 -1.26 -8.83 -0.98
N GLY A 52 -0.56 -9.64 -1.78
CA GLY A 52 -1.15 -10.66 -2.66
C GLY A 52 -1.56 -10.16 -4.04
N PHE A 53 -1.08 -9.00 -4.48
CA PHE A 53 -1.26 -8.59 -5.88
C PHE A 53 -0.45 -9.53 -6.81
N PRO A 54 -0.90 -9.77 -8.05
CA PRO A 54 -0.19 -10.65 -8.97
C PRO A 54 1.18 -10.10 -9.41
N MET A 55 1.34 -8.77 -9.39
CA MET A 55 2.51 -8.06 -9.87
C MET A 55 2.63 -6.73 -9.17
N GLY A 56 3.84 -6.35 -8.76
CA GLY A 56 4.10 -5.06 -8.14
C GLY A 56 3.78 -3.88 -9.07
N PRO A 57 3.41 -2.71 -8.51
CA PRO A 57 2.94 -1.57 -9.30
C PRO A 57 3.99 -1.01 -10.27
N LEU A 58 5.26 -0.99 -9.90
CA LEU A 58 6.32 -0.39 -10.72
C LEU A 58 6.66 -1.31 -11.91
N GLU A 59 6.82 -2.61 -11.66
CA GLU A 59 6.97 -3.61 -12.72
C GLU A 59 5.78 -3.61 -13.67
N LEU A 60 4.56 -3.53 -13.12
CA LEU A 60 3.35 -3.50 -13.92
C LEU A 60 3.33 -2.28 -14.85
N THR A 61 3.79 -1.10 -14.38
CA THR A 61 3.89 0.09 -15.25
C THR A 61 4.90 -0.09 -16.38
N ASP A 62 6.01 -0.78 -16.14
CA ASP A 62 6.99 -1.11 -17.18
C ASP A 62 6.45 -2.13 -18.21
N LEU A 63 5.56 -3.04 -17.80
CA LEU A 63 4.92 -4.00 -18.70
C LEU A 63 3.77 -3.40 -19.51
N ILE A 64 2.98 -2.52 -18.90
CA ILE A 64 1.95 -1.73 -19.61
C ILE A 64 2.64 -0.78 -20.62
N GLY A 65 3.78 -0.22 -20.22
CA GLY A 65 4.46 0.87 -20.90
C GLY A 65 4.24 2.18 -20.13
N GLN A 66 5.34 2.86 -19.79
CA GLN A 66 5.27 4.08 -18.97
C GLN A 66 4.43 5.17 -19.61
N ASP A 67 4.56 5.37 -20.91
CA ASP A 67 3.77 6.31 -21.71
C ASP A 67 2.27 6.03 -21.64
N VAL A 68 1.86 4.77 -21.75
CA VAL A 68 0.45 4.37 -21.70
C VAL A 68 -0.12 4.58 -20.29
N ASN A 69 0.59 4.09 -19.27
CA ASN A 69 0.13 4.22 -17.89
C ASN A 69 0.06 5.71 -17.44
N PHE A 70 1.10 6.48 -17.76
CA PHE A 70 1.18 7.91 -17.46
C PHE A 70 0.10 8.72 -18.19
N ALA A 71 -0.16 8.42 -19.48
CA ALA A 71 -1.23 9.08 -20.23
C ALA A 71 -2.61 8.85 -19.60
N VAL A 72 -2.89 7.63 -19.12
CA VAL A 72 -4.15 7.35 -18.39
C VAL A 72 -4.21 8.12 -17.07
N THR A 73 -3.11 8.19 -16.31
CA THR A 73 -3.04 8.99 -15.07
C THR A 73 -3.34 10.47 -15.36
N CYS A 74 -2.68 11.06 -16.35
CA CYS A 74 -2.91 12.45 -16.75
C CYS A 74 -4.33 12.69 -17.27
N SER A 75 -4.89 11.75 -18.03
CA SER A 75 -6.26 11.84 -18.54
C SER A 75 -7.29 11.88 -17.41
N VAL A 76 -7.19 10.94 -16.44
CA VAL A 76 -8.06 10.92 -15.26
C VAL A 76 -7.87 12.19 -14.43
N PHE A 77 -6.63 12.60 -14.19
CA PHE A 77 -6.31 13.84 -13.46
C PHE A 77 -6.95 15.08 -14.08
N ASN A 78 -6.78 15.28 -15.39
CA ASN A 78 -7.30 16.45 -16.07
C ASN A 78 -8.82 16.44 -16.19
N ALA A 79 -9.42 15.27 -16.41
CA ALA A 79 -10.87 15.12 -16.49
C ALA A 79 -11.59 15.29 -15.13
N PHE A 80 -10.86 15.16 -14.01
CA PHE A 80 -11.30 15.54 -12.67
C PHE A 80 -10.83 16.94 -12.26
N TRP A 81 -10.49 17.82 -13.22
CA TRP A 81 -10.04 19.19 -12.96
C TRP A 81 -8.92 19.26 -11.91
N GLN A 82 -7.89 18.45 -12.11
CA GLN A 82 -6.65 18.48 -11.34
C GLN A 82 -6.80 18.04 -9.86
N GLU A 83 -7.78 17.19 -9.56
CA GLU A 83 -7.93 16.56 -8.25
C GLU A 83 -6.62 15.87 -7.81
N ARG A 84 -6.08 16.29 -6.66
CA ARG A 84 -4.72 15.95 -6.19
C ARG A 84 -4.51 14.47 -5.87
N ARG A 85 -5.58 13.70 -5.66
CA ARG A 85 -5.45 12.25 -5.47
C ARG A 85 -5.14 11.48 -6.76
N PHE A 86 -5.33 12.11 -7.92
CA PHE A 86 -4.93 11.58 -9.23
C PHE A 86 -3.66 12.23 -9.78
N LEU A 87 -2.92 12.97 -8.95
CA LEU A 87 -1.73 13.70 -9.37
C LEU A 87 -0.72 12.78 -10.07
N PRO A 88 -0.22 13.15 -11.28
CA PRO A 88 0.89 12.45 -11.93
C PRO A 88 2.21 12.63 -11.17
N SER A 89 3.16 11.71 -11.36
CA SER A 89 4.50 11.80 -10.76
C SER A 89 5.52 12.37 -11.74
N LEU A 90 6.41 13.24 -11.24
CA LEU A 90 7.57 13.73 -12.00
C LEU A 90 8.55 12.59 -12.33
N VAL A 91 8.74 11.64 -11.41
CA VAL A 91 9.58 10.45 -11.64
C VAL A 91 9.07 9.66 -12.85
N GLN A 92 7.75 9.43 -12.93
CA GLN A 92 7.16 8.74 -14.08
C GLN A 92 7.26 9.58 -15.37
N GLN A 93 7.02 10.89 -15.27
CA GLN A 93 7.12 11.81 -16.41
C GLN A 93 8.53 11.80 -17.03
N GLU A 94 9.57 11.78 -16.19
CA GLU A 94 10.96 11.77 -16.65
C GLU A 94 11.32 10.49 -17.42
N LEU A 95 10.81 9.33 -16.97
CA LEU A 95 10.95 8.07 -17.73
C LEU A 95 10.29 8.16 -19.11
N VAL A 96 9.10 8.75 -19.19
CA VAL A 96 8.36 8.92 -20.45
C VAL A 96 9.09 9.85 -21.41
N ILE A 97 9.47 11.04 -20.96
CA ILE A 97 10.16 12.04 -21.79
C ILE A 97 11.55 11.54 -22.22
N GLY A 98 12.22 10.78 -21.34
CA GLY A 98 13.50 10.14 -21.63
C GLY A 98 13.42 8.89 -22.52
N GLY A 99 12.24 8.49 -22.98
CA GLY A 99 12.05 7.31 -23.84
C GLY A 99 12.31 5.97 -23.14
N ARG A 100 12.35 5.96 -21.80
CA ARG A 100 12.49 4.76 -20.96
C ARG A 100 11.11 4.20 -20.65
N LEU A 101 10.49 3.60 -21.65
CA LEU A 101 9.08 3.21 -21.64
C LEU A 101 8.80 1.83 -21.04
N GLY A 102 9.77 1.21 -20.37
CA GLY A 102 9.63 -0.12 -19.77
C GLY A 102 10.06 -1.24 -20.71
N LYS A 103 9.40 -2.40 -20.62
CA LYS A 103 9.81 -3.64 -21.30
C LYS A 103 9.89 -3.46 -22.82
N LYS A 104 8.96 -2.71 -23.41
CA LYS A 104 8.91 -2.49 -24.86
C LYS A 104 10.10 -1.72 -25.43
N SER A 105 10.83 -0.96 -24.60
CA SER A 105 12.06 -0.24 -24.97
C SER A 105 13.31 -0.84 -24.30
N GLY A 106 13.16 -1.95 -23.57
CA GLY A 106 14.23 -2.61 -22.83
C GLY A 106 14.68 -1.91 -21.54
N LEU A 107 14.14 -0.72 -21.23
CA LEU A 107 14.48 0.05 -20.03
C LEU A 107 13.28 0.91 -19.63
N GLY A 108 12.94 0.90 -18.34
CA GLY A 108 11.97 1.77 -17.70
C GLY A 108 12.40 2.06 -16.26
N VAL A 109 11.59 1.64 -15.29
CA VAL A 109 12.03 1.52 -13.89
C VAL A 109 13.14 0.47 -13.80
N TYR A 110 12.96 -0.67 -14.48
CA TYR A 110 13.92 -1.76 -14.51
C TYR A 110 14.68 -1.82 -15.84
N ASP A 111 15.88 -2.40 -15.80
CA ASP A 111 16.55 -2.90 -17.00
C ASP A 111 15.94 -4.25 -17.39
N TRP A 112 15.31 -4.31 -18.56
CA TRP A 112 14.66 -5.52 -19.08
C TRP A 112 15.57 -6.36 -19.98
N ARG A 113 16.85 -5.98 -20.11
CA ARG A 113 17.88 -6.70 -20.85
C ARG A 113 18.66 -7.64 -19.95
N ALA A 114 18.74 -7.33 -18.66
CA ALA A 114 19.35 -8.14 -17.63
C ALA A 114 18.32 -9.08 -16.97
N GLU A 115 18.80 -10.17 -16.37
CA GLU A 115 17.98 -10.99 -15.49
C GLU A 115 17.68 -10.23 -14.20
N ARG A 116 16.51 -10.50 -13.61
CA ARG A 116 16.04 -9.81 -12.41
C ARG A 116 16.48 -10.58 -11.18
N GLU A 117 17.17 -9.90 -10.28
CA GLU A 117 17.55 -10.47 -9.00
C GLU A 117 16.32 -10.63 -8.11
N ALA A 118 16.29 -11.72 -7.34
CA ALA A 118 15.25 -11.93 -6.34
C ALA A 118 15.50 -10.99 -5.16
N VAL A 119 14.43 -10.42 -4.61
CA VAL A 119 14.52 -9.61 -3.38
C VAL A 119 14.94 -10.51 -2.22
N VAL A 120 16.08 -10.20 -1.61
CA VAL A 120 16.60 -10.90 -0.43
C VAL A 120 16.15 -10.15 0.81
N GLY A 121 15.53 -10.87 1.75
CA GLY A 121 15.24 -10.35 3.09
C GLY A 121 16.48 -10.24 3.95
N LEU A 122 16.37 -9.56 5.10
CA LEU A 122 17.46 -9.53 6.08
C LEU A 122 17.91 -10.95 6.47
N GLU A 123 19.23 -11.15 6.65
CA GLU A 123 19.77 -12.41 7.11
C GLU A 123 19.16 -12.84 8.45
N ALA A 124 19.12 -14.15 8.68
CA ALA A 124 18.61 -14.70 9.93
C ALA A 124 19.41 -14.17 11.12
N VAL A 125 18.72 -13.57 12.08
CA VAL A 125 19.32 -13.12 13.34
C VAL A 125 19.61 -14.36 14.21
N SER A 126 20.77 -14.42 14.85
CA SER A 126 21.16 -15.56 15.69
C SER A 126 20.24 -15.75 16.90
N ASP A 127 20.11 -16.98 17.39
CA ASP A 127 19.27 -17.35 18.55
C ASP A 127 19.65 -16.62 19.86
N SER A 128 20.85 -16.05 19.94
CA SER A 128 21.24 -15.17 21.05
C SER A 128 20.41 -13.89 21.17
N PHE A 129 19.67 -13.50 20.12
CA PHE A 129 18.73 -12.38 20.13
C PHE A 129 17.28 -12.83 20.35
N SER A 130 17.06 -14.09 20.74
CA SER A 130 15.72 -14.58 21.08
C SER A 130 15.14 -13.79 22.26
N PRO A 131 13.89 -13.31 22.16
CA PRO A 131 13.27 -12.51 23.22
C PRO A 131 12.95 -13.36 24.45
N MET A 132 13.02 -12.75 25.64
CA MET A 132 12.65 -13.42 26.88
C MET A 132 11.14 -13.47 27.08
N LYS A 133 10.43 -12.41 26.67
CA LYS A 133 8.98 -12.30 26.78
C LYS A 133 8.38 -11.74 25.49
N VAL A 134 7.31 -12.39 25.01
CA VAL A 134 6.49 -11.91 23.90
C VAL A 134 5.02 -11.88 24.34
N GLU A 135 4.37 -10.73 24.18
CA GLU A 135 2.97 -10.53 24.54
C GLU A 135 2.22 -9.82 23.40
N LYS A 136 1.22 -10.49 22.83
CA LYS A 136 0.33 -9.89 21.84
C LYS A 136 -0.77 -9.11 22.56
N LYS A 137 -0.92 -7.83 22.22
CA LYS A 137 -1.97 -6.95 22.72
C LYS A 137 -3.01 -6.71 21.63
N SER A 138 -4.07 -5.98 21.98
CA SER A 138 -5.06 -5.49 21.02
C SER A 138 -4.46 -4.46 20.07
N ASP A 139 -5.22 -4.12 19.03
CA ASP A 139 -4.90 -3.04 18.07
C ASP A 139 -3.55 -3.19 17.34
N GLY A 140 -3.16 -4.44 17.06
CA GLY A 140 -1.95 -4.72 16.25
C GLY A 140 -0.63 -4.46 16.97
N VAL A 141 -0.62 -4.42 18.31
CA VAL A 141 0.60 -4.23 19.11
C VAL A 141 1.12 -5.58 19.63
N THR A 142 2.40 -5.85 19.46
CA THR A 142 3.10 -6.96 20.12
C THR A 142 4.29 -6.41 20.90
N GLU A 143 4.32 -6.66 22.20
CA GLU A 143 5.44 -6.31 23.07
C GLU A 143 6.45 -7.46 23.09
N ILE A 144 7.71 -7.15 22.78
CA ILE A 144 8.84 -8.09 22.67
C ILE A 144 9.93 -7.57 23.59
N ASP A 145 10.00 -8.11 24.80
CA ASP A 145 10.73 -7.52 25.93
C ASP A 145 10.36 -6.03 26.11
N ASP A 146 11.31 -5.12 25.87
CA ASP A 146 11.16 -3.68 25.94
C ASP A 146 10.64 -3.05 24.64
N VAL A 147 10.70 -3.77 23.52
CA VAL A 147 10.38 -3.30 22.17
C VAL A 147 8.89 -3.44 21.88
N LEU A 148 8.31 -2.41 21.25
CA LEU A 148 6.95 -2.49 20.70
C LEU A 148 7.02 -2.71 19.19
N LEU A 149 6.52 -3.86 18.74
CA LEU A 149 6.25 -4.14 17.34
C LEU A 149 4.80 -3.74 17.04
N ILE A 150 4.60 -2.66 16.29
CA ILE A 150 3.28 -2.05 16.08
C ILE A 150 2.91 -2.12 14.60
N GLU A 151 1.77 -2.72 14.29
CA GLU A 151 1.23 -2.66 12.93
C GLU A 151 0.92 -1.21 12.55
N THR A 152 1.34 -0.79 11.36
CA THR A 152 1.23 0.63 10.96
C THR A 152 -0.21 1.13 11.02
N GLN A 153 -0.35 2.35 11.55
CA GLN A 153 -1.58 3.11 11.62
C GLN A 153 -1.42 4.51 11.00
N GLY A 154 -0.33 4.74 10.25
CA GLY A 154 -0.04 6.02 9.59
C GLY A 154 0.95 6.91 10.35
N GLU A 155 1.27 6.58 11.60
CA GLU A 155 2.31 7.25 12.39
C GLU A 155 3.67 6.59 12.17
N THR A 156 4.76 7.37 12.26
CA THR A 156 6.12 6.87 12.15
C THR A 156 6.56 6.16 13.44
N ALA A 157 7.49 5.21 13.32
CA ALA A 157 8.10 4.53 14.45
C ALA A 157 8.76 5.54 15.41
N GLN A 158 9.41 6.58 14.88
CA GLN A 158 10.03 7.63 15.67
C GLN A 158 9.02 8.42 16.52
N ALA A 159 7.87 8.82 15.94
CA ALA A 159 6.84 9.54 16.69
C ALA A 159 6.27 8.68 17.83
N LEU A 160 6.05 7.39 17.56
CA LEU A 160 5.59 6.43 18.55
C LEU A 160 6.64 6.20 19.66
N ALA A 161 7.91 6.04 19.29
CA ALA A 161 8.99 5.75 20.25
C ALA A 161 9.18 6.87 21.27
N ILE A 162 9.16 8.12 20.82
CA ILE A 162 9.26 9.30 21.70
C ILE A 162 8.04 9.38 22.62
N ARG A 163 6.83 9.24 22.06
CA ARG A 163 5.57 9.36 22.81
C ARG A 163 5.41 8.28 23.88
N LEU A 164 5.86 7.07 23.57
CA LEU A 164 5.74 5.91 24.45
C LEU A 164 6.98 5.68 25.33
N ALA A 165 8.04 6.49 25.13
CA ALA A 165 9.34 6.37 25.79
C ALA A 165 9.94 4.95 25.73
N ARG A 166 9.80 4.28 24.58
CA ARG A 166 10.21 2.88 24.36
C ARG A 166 10.72 2.67 22.93
N PRO A 167 11.58 1.67 22.68
CA PRO A 167 11.94 1.29 21.32
C PRO A 167 10.72 0.81 20.52
N VAL A 168 10.55 1.29 19.30
CA VAL A 168 9.42 0.93 18.42
C VAL A 168 9.92 0.46 17.07
N VAL A 169 9.37 -0.66 16.61
CA VAL A 169 9.46 -1.09 15.21
C VAL A 169 8.05 -1.09 14.65
N VAL A 170 7.82 -0.30 13.61
CA VAL A 170 6.57 -0.34 12.85
C VAL A 170 6.65 -1.46 11.82
N VAL A 171 5.58 -2.25 11.70
CA VAL A 171 5.47 -3.35 10.73
C VAL A 171 4.29 -3.14 9.79
N ASP A 172 4.51 -3.48 8.52
CA ASP A 172 3.54 -3.42 7.44
C ASP A 172 3.41 -4.82 6.83
N LYS A 173 2.27 -5.45 7.12
CA LYS A 173 2.00 -6.84 6.74
C LYS A 173 0.51 -7.08 6.49
N MET A 174 0.24 -8.07 5.64
CA MET A 174 -1.06 -8.74 5.49
C MET A 174 -0.83 -10.27 5.52
N ALA A 175 -1.59 -11.05 4.76
CA ALA A 175 -1.50 -12.51 4.77
C ALA A 175 -0.18 -13.05 4.20
N GLY A 176 0.43 -12.35 3.24
CA GLY A 176 1.63 -12.78 2.52
C GLY A 176 2.89 -12.96 3.38
N LYS A 177 3.92 -13.59 2.82
CA LYS A 177 5.17 -13.90 3.53
C LYS A 177 6.10 -12.69 3.65
N VAL A 178 6.08 -11.80 2.66
CA VAL A 178 6.90 -10.58 2.70
C VAL A 178 6.26 -9.58 3.65
N VAL A 179 7.07 -9.04 4.56
CA VAL A 179 6.70 -7.97 5.50
C VAL A 179 7.73 -6.86 5.39
N THR A 180 7.28 -5.61 5.45
CA THR A 180 8.21 -4.48 5.59
C THR A 180 8.20 -3.96 7.01
N ILE A 181 9.36 -3.49 7.48
CA ILE A 181 9.52 -2.89 8.80
C ILE A 181 10.27 -1.57 8.71
N ALA A 182 10.00 -0.69 9.67
CA ALA A 182 10.80 0.49 9.96
C ALA A 182 11.10 0.55 11.46
N ALA A 183 12.36 0.81 11.80
CA ALA A 183 12.76 1.07 13.17
C ALA A 183 12.80 2.58 13.43
N ALA A 184 12.39 3.00 14.62
CA ALA A 184 12.62 4.36 15.07
C ALA A 184 14.13 4.64 15.09
N ALA A 185 14.55 5.84 14.67
CA ALA A 185 15.97 6.22 14.67
C ALA A 185 16.59 6.19 16.07
N VAL A 186 15.77 6.34 17.13
CA VAL A 186 16.20 6.26 18.53
C VAL A 186 16.43 4.82 19.03
N ASN A 187 16.03 3.80 18.26
CA ASN A 187 16.19 2.41 18.68
C ASN A 187 17.67 2.01 18.77
N PRO A 188 18.08 1.32 19.85
CA PRO A 188 19.28 0.50 19.81
C PRO A 188 19.12 -0.63 18.80
N ASP A 189 20.17 -0.97 18.04
CA ASP A 189 20.07 -2.07 17.06
C ASP A 189 19.67 -3.42 17.69
N SER A 190 20.03 -3.65 18.95
CA SER A 190 19.66 -4.85 19.69
C SER A 190 18.15 -4.99 19.84
N ALA A 191 17.43 -3.88 20.05
CA ALA A 191 15.97 -3.84 20.11
C ALA A 191 15.36 -4.20 18.73
N THR A 192 15.86 -3.57 17.67
CA THR A 192 15.39 -3.84 16.30
C THR A 192 15.60 -5.31 15.91
N ARG A 193 16.76 -5.90 16.26
CA ARG A 193 17.08 -7.31 16.00
C ARG A 193 16.14 -8.30 16.68
N LYS A 194 15.65 -8.01 17.90
CA LYS A 194 14.64 -8.86 18.57
C LYS A 194 13.32 -8.92 17.78
N ALA A 195 12.87 -7.78 17.26
CA ALA A 195 11.66 -7.72 16.43
C ALA A 195 11.84 -8.45 15.09
N ILE A 196 13.00 -8.29 14.44
CA ILE A 196 13.35 -9.02 13.21
C ILE A 196 13.36 -10.53 13.48
N TYR A 197 14.06 -10.99 14.53
CA TYR A 197 14.11 -12.40 14.92
C TYR A 197 12.70 -12.98 15.11
N TYR A 198 11.85 -12.27 15.87
CA TYR A 198 10.47 -12.68 16.11
C TYR A 198 9.66 -12.87 14.80
N LEU A 199 9.82 -11.98 13.83
CA LEU A 199 9.14 -12.09 12.53
C LEU A 199 9.72 -13.23 11.68
N GLN A 200 11.04 -13.41 11.66
CA GLN A 200 11.72 -14.49 10.94
C GLN A 200 11.26 -15.87 11.45
N GLN A 201 11.10 -16.05 12.77
CA GLN A 201 10.61 -17.31 13.35
C GLN A 201 9.14 -17.61 13.04
N GLN A 202 8.40 -16.67 12.44
CA GLN A 202 7.07 -16.91 11.87
C GLN A 202 7.11 -17.25 10.38
N GLY A 203 8.30 -17.45 9.82
CA GLY A 203 8.49 -17.73 8.39
C GLY A 203 8.22 -16.51 7.49
N LYS A 204 8.35 -15.29 8.04
CA LYS A 204 8.21 -14.05 7.26
C LYS A 204 9.56 -13.62 6.69
N THR A 205 9.53 -13.12 5.47
CA THR A 205 10.68 -12.45 4.83
C THR A 205 10.64 -10.98 5.21
N VAL A 206 11.62 -10.52 5.98
CA VAL A 206 11.65 -9.16 6.54
C VAL A 206 12.46 -8.24 5.64
N LEU A 207 11.82 -7.18 5.14
CA LEU A 207 12.46 -6.11 4.36
C LEU A 207 12.46 -4.82 5.18
N GLN A 208 13.63 -4.26 5.44
CA GLN A 208 13.71 -2.99 6.15
C GLN A 208 13.66 -1.83 5.15
N ILE A 209 12.81 -0.85 5.44
CA ILE A 209 12.62 0.36 4.62
C ILE A 209 12.72 1.62 5.48
N ALA A 210 12.63 2.81 4.88
CA ALA A 210 12.57 4.06 5.62
C ALA A 210 11.34 4.13 6.56
N ASP A 211 11.44 4.93 7.62
CA ASP A 211 10.34 5.19 8.57
C ASP A 211 9.27 6.10 7.94
N TYR A 212 8.43 5.47 7.11
CA TYR A 212 7.50 6.13 6.20
C TYR A 212 6.05 6.03 6.69
N PRO A 213 5.32 7.16 6.82
CA PRO A 213 3.93 7.16 7.27
C PRO A 213 3.05 6.20 6.45
N GLY A 214 2.44 5.23 7.13
CA GLY A 214 1.55 4.23 6.53
C GLY A 214 2.27 3.13 5.71
N MET A 215 3.60 3.20 5.59
CA MET A 215 4.44 2.21 4.91
C MET A 215 3.98 1.99 3.45
N LEU A 216 3.95 0.75 2.96
CA LEU A 216 3.72 0.46 1.53
C LEU A 216 2.36 -0.23 1.29
N ILE A 217 2.13 -1.37 1.94
CA ILE A 217 0.94 -2.20 1.72
C ILE A 217 -0.30 -1.51 2.25
N TRP A 218 -0.32 -1.18 3.55
CA TRP A 218 -1.50 -0.57 4.18
C TRP A 218 -1.87 0.77 3.56
N ARG A 219 -0.89 1.65 3.31
CA ARG A 219 -1.11 2.94 2.63
C ARG A 219 -1.74 2.79 1.25
N THR A 220 -1.21 1.88 0.43
CA THR A 220 -1.71 1.67 -0.94
C THR A 220 -3.12 1.09 -0.94
N VAL A 221 -3.35 0.03 -0.15
CA VAL A 221 -4.66 -0.64 -0.09
C VAL A 221 -5.72 0.30 0.49
N ALA A 222 -5.40 1.08 1.53
CA ALA A 222 -6.33 2.05 2.10
C ALA A 222 -6.76 3.10 1.07
N MET A 223 -5.83 3.61 0.26
CA MET A 223 -6.15 4.58 -0.80
C MET A 223 -6.98 3.97 -1.93
N ILE A 224 -6.71 2.72 -2.32
CA ILE A 224 -7.56 1.98 -3.29
C ILE A 224 -8.99 1.85 -2.76
N ILE A 225 -9.14 1.45 -1.50
CA ILE A 225 -10.45 1.28 -0.86
C ILE A 225 -11.19 2.62 -0.76
N ASN A 226 -10.48 3.70 -0.40
CA ASN A 226 -11.05 5.04 -0.33
C ASN A 226 -11.56 5.51 -1.71
N GLU A 227 -10.81 5.25 -2.78
CA GLU A 227 -11.24 5.61 -4.15
C GLU A 227 -12.42 4.76 -4.61
N ALA A 228 -12.47 3.47 -4.24
CA ALA A 228 -13.62 2.60 -4.49
C ALA A 228 -14.88 3.10 -3.77
N LEU A 229 -14.75 3.53 -2.51
CA LEU A 229 -15.85 4.11 -1.73
C LEU A 229 -16.33 5.44 -2.33
N ASP A 230 -15.44 6.31 -2.80
CA ASP A 230 -15.87 7.54 -3.49
C ASP A 230 -16.58 7.21 -4.82
N ALA A 231 -16.11 6.22 -5.59
CA ALA A 231 -16.81 5.78 -6.80
C ALA A 231 -18.22 5.25 -6.50
N LEU A 232 -18.38 4.46 -5.42
CA LEU A 232 -19.67 3.99 -4.95
C LEU A 232 -20.56 5.16 -4.50
N GLN A 233 -20.03 6.05 -3.67
CA GLN A 233 -20.76 7.20 -3.13
C GLN A 233 -21.29 8.12 -4.23
N LYS A 234 -20.55 8.28 -5.33
CA LYS A 234 -20.92 9.12 -6.46
C LYS A 234 -21.80 8.40 -7.49
N GLY A 235 -22.23 7.17 -7.20
CA GLY A 235 -23.12 6.41 -8.08
C GLY A 235 -22.47 6.00 -9.40
N VAL A 236 -21.14 5.84 -9.44
CA VAL A 236 -20.43 5.41 -10.65
C VAL A 236 -20.86 4.00 -11.04
N ALA A 237 -20.94 3.10 -10.05
CA ALA A 237 -21.32 1.70 -10.21
C ALA A 237 -21.81 1.14 -8.86
N SER A 238 -22.40 -0.06 -8.89
CA SER A 238 -22.78 -0.78 -7.69
C SER A 238 -21.56 -1.35 -6.96
N GLU A 239 -21.69 -1.62 -5.65
CA GLU A 239 -20.63 -2.22 -4.82
C GLU A 239 -20.10 -3.54 -5.42
N GLN A 240 -21.01 -4.44 -5.82
CA GLN A 240 -20.65 -5.71 -6.47
C GLN A 240 -19.95 -5.53 -7.82
N ASP A 241 -20.33 -4.51 -8.60
CA ASP A 241 -19.72 -4.23 -9.90
C ASP A 241 -18.32 -3.67 -9.73
N ILE A 242 -18.09 -2.81 -8.73
CA ILE A 242 -16.77 -2.28 -8.38
C ILE A 242 -15.84 -3.43 -7.99
N ASP A 243 -16.29 -4.30 -7.07
CA ASP A 243 -15.50 -5.45 -6.63
C ASP A 243 -15.22 -6.46 -7.74
N THR A 244 -16.19 -6.69 -8.62
CA THR A 244 -16.02 -7.58 -9.78
C THR A 244 -15.06 -6.97 -10.80
N ALA A 245 -15.16 -5.67 -11.06
CA ALA A 245 -14.30 -4.96 -12.00
C ALA A 245 -12.82 -5.02 -11.57
N MET A 246 -12.52 -4.83 -10.29
CA MET A 246 -11.13 -4.86 -9.82
C MET A 246 -10.55 -6.28 -9.83
N ARG A 247 -11.34 -7.30 -9.48
CA ARG A 247 -10.92 -8.71 -9.54
C ARG A 247 -10.69 -9.20 -10.97
N LEU A 248 -11.54 -8.83 -11.93
CA LEU A 248 -11.43 -9.35 -13.30
C LEU A 248 -10.63 -8.45 -14.24
N GLY A 249 -10.66 -7.14 -14.01
CA GLY A 249 -10.00 -6.15 -14.87
C GLY A 249 -8.50 -6.01 -14.59
N VAL A 250 -8.09 -6.11 -13.32
CA VAL A 250 -6.69 -5.95 -12.89
C VAL A 250 -6.22 -7.04 -11.92
N ASN A 251 -7.00 -8.12 -11.76
CA ASN A 251 -6.62 -9.29 -10.96
C ASN A 251 -6.26 -8.97 -9.50
N TYR A 252 -6.98 -8.01 -8.88
CA TYR A 252 -6.81 -7.79 -7.45
C TYR A 252 -7.27 -9.02 -6.66
N PRO A 253 -6.58 -9.38 -5.55
CA PRO A 253 -6.89 -10.59 -4.79
C PRO A 253 -8.30 -10.53 -4.18
N TYR A 254 -8.77 -9.33 -3.85
CA TYR A 254 -10.12 -9.06 -3.37
C TYR A 254 -10.70 -7.84 -4.11
N GLY A 255 -12.03 -7.78 -4.18
CA GLY A 255 -12.69 -6.53 -4.49
C GLY A 255 -12.46 -5.53 -3.35
N PRO A 256 -12.14 -4.25 -3.62
CA PRO A 256 -11.72 -3.31 -2.58
C PRO A 256 -12.79 -3.05 -1.51
N LEU A 257 -14.08 -3.13 -1.83
CA LEU A 257 -15.14 -2.90 -0.84
C LEU A 257 -15.27 -4.12 0.10
N ALA A 258 -15.29 -5.34 -0.44
CA ALA A 258 -15.17 -6.55 0.38
C ALA A 258 -13.88 -6.58 1.21
N TRP A 259 -12.76 -6.13 0.63
CA TRP A 259 -11.48 -6.08 1.34
C TRP A 259 -11.50 -5.10 2.50
N GLY A 260 -12.10 -3.92 2.32
CA GLY A 260 -12.26 -2.94 3.39
C GLY A 260 -13.12 -3.45 4.55
N ALA A 261 -14.18 -4.21 4.26
CA ALA A 261 -14.99 -4.85 5.30
C ALA A 261 -14.18 -5.87 6.11
N GLN A 262 -13.28 -6.61 5.45
CA GLN A 262 -12.42 -7.59 6.11
C GLN A 262 -11.32 -6.94 6.96
N LEU A 263 -10.76 -5.81 6.50
CA LEU A 263 -9.67 -5.11 7.18
C LEU A 263 -10.15 -4.20 8.32
N GLY A 264 -11.44 -3.85 8.33
CA GLY A 264 -12.07 -2.97 9.31
C GLY A 264 -12.10 -1.52 8.84
N TRP A 265 -13.29 -0.92 8.80
CA TRP A 265 -13.51 0.44 8.31
C TRP A 265 -12.90 1.49 9.23
N GLN A 266 -12.99 1.30 10.55
CA GLN A 266 -12.36 2.19 11.54
C GLN A 266 -10.84 2.20 11.41
N ARG A 267 -10.24 1.04 11.13
CA ARG A 267 -8.78 0.92 10.92
C ARG A 267 -8.32 1.69 9.68
N ILE A 268 -9.05 1.57 8.57
CA ILE A 268 -8.77 2.31 7.33
C ILE A 268 -8.97 3.81 7.53
N LEU A 269 -10.04 4.21 8.22
CA LEU A 269 -10.32 5.61 8.54
C LEU A 269 -9.15 6.22 9.34
N ARG A 270 -8.76 5.60 10.45
CA ARG A 270 -7.69 6.08 11.32
C ARG A 270 -6.36 6.21 10.58
N LEU A 271 -6.03 5.24 9.73
CA LEU A 271 -4.83 5.28 8.90
C LEU A 271 -4.83 6.49 7.96
N LEU A 272 -5.92 6.71 7.22
CA LEU A 272 -6.02 7.83 6.28
C LEU A 272 -6.05 9.19 7.00
N GLU A 273 -6.65 9.28 8.18
CA GLU A 273 -6.61 10.50 9.00
C GLU A 273 -5.19 10.82 9.48
N ASN A 274 -4.43 9.82 9.92
CA ASN A 274 -3.03 10.00 10.30
C ASN A 274 -2.15 10.42 9.10
N LEU A 275 -2.39 9.84 7.91
CA LEU A 275 -1.73 10.30 6.69
C LEU A 275 -2.14 11.73 6.31
N GLN A 276 -3.43 12.04 6.38
CA GLN A 276 -3.94 13.39 6.11
C GLN A 276 -3.33 14.42 7.07
N HIS A 277 -3.22 14.08 8.36
CA HIS A 277 -2.59 14.93 9.36
C HIS A 277 -1.09 15.13 9.10
N HIS A 278 -0.37 14.05 8.79
CA HIS A 278 1.08 14.09 8.55
C HIS A 278 1.43 14.96 7.32
N TYR A 279 0.74 14.75 6.20
CA TYR A 279 1.06 15.45 4.94
C TYR A 279 0.32 16.79 4.79
N GLY A 280 -0.76 17.02 5.54
CA GLY A 280 -1.62 18.20 5.35
C GLY A 280 -2.30 18.25 3.98
N GLU A 281 -2.41 17.11 3.29
CA GLU A 281 -2.88 17.04 1.92
C GLU A 281 -4.34 16.57 1.82
N GLU A 282 -5.14 17.23 0.98
CA GLU A 282 -6.49 16.76 0.63
C GLU A 282 -6.47 15.38 -0.06
N ARG A 283 -5.33 15.00 -0.67
CA ARG A 283 -5.13 13.68 -1.29
C ARG A 283 -5.53 12.52 -0.38
N TYR A 284 -5.16 12.58 0.90
CA TYR A 284 -5.40 11.51 1.87
C TYR A 284 -6.72 11.66 2.62
N ARG A 285 -7.60 12.58 2.24
CA ARG A 285 -8.88 12.77 2.92
C ARG A 285 -9.68 11.45 2.93
N PRO A 286 -10.18 11.00 4.09
CA PRO A 286 -11.20 9.97 4.11
C PRO A 286 -12.46 10.46 3.39
N CYS A 287 -12.93 9.71 2.39
CA CYS A 287 -14.21 10.05 1.75
C CYS A 287 -15.36 9.96 2.76
N SER A 288 -16.47 10.66 2.47
CA SER A 288 -17.60 10.72 3.40
C SER A 288 -18.22 9.34 3.64
N LEU A 289 -18.26 8.46 2.64
CA LEU A 289 -18.78 7.10 2.79
C LEU A 289 -17.89 6.23 3.69
N LEU A 290 -16.57 6.43 3.70
CA LEU A 290 -15.67 5.72 4.63
C LEU A 290 -15.99 6.08 6.08
N ARG A 291 -16.18 7.37 6.38
CA ARG A 291 -16.59 7.84 7.71
C ARG A 291 -17.93 7.23 8.13
N GLN A 292 -18.89 7.17 7.19
CA GLN A 292 -20.19 6.55 7.44
C GLN A 292 -20.05 5.05 7.77
N ARG A 293 -19.25 4.29 7.01
CA ARG A 293 -19.04 2.85 7.27
C ARG A 293 -18.34 2.60 8.60
N ALA A 294 -17.35 3.41 8.96
CA ALA A 294 -16.68 3.31 10.25
C ALA A 294 -17.63 3.57 11.44
N LEU A 295 -18.52 4.56 11.33
CA LEU A 295 -19.54 4.83 12.35
C LEU A 295 -20.51 3.65 12.51
N LEU A 296 -20.96 3.06 11.39
CA LEU A 296 -21.84 1.90 11.42
C LEU A 296 -21.14 0.68 12.05
N GLU A 297 -19.87 0.45 11.72
CA GLU A 297 -19.05 -0.62 12.31
C GLU A 297 -18.98 -0.51 13.83
N SER A 298 -18.68 0.69 14.35
CA SER A 298 -18.59 0.93 15.80
C SER A 298 -19.90 0.66 16.54
N GLY A 299 -21.05 0.83 15.88
CA GLY A 299 -22.37 0.56 16.45
C GLY A 299 -22.70 -0.94 16.61
N TYR A 300 -21.91 -1.84 16.01
CA TYR A 300 -22.01 -3.28 16.24
C TYR A 300 -21.00 -3.80 17.27
N GLU A 301 -20.01 -2.98 17.65
CA GLU A 301 -18.98 -3.31 18.64
C GLU A 301 -19.35 -2.87 20.07
N SER A 302 -20.34 -1.99 20.22
CA SER A 302 -20.95 -1.54 21.47
C SER A 302 -22.12 -2.41 21.92
#